data_AF-A0A1Y1V191-F1
#
_entry.id   AF-A0A1Y1V191-F1
#
_cell.length_a   1.000
_cell.length_b   1.000
_cell.length_c   1.000
_cell.angle_alpha   90.00
_cell.angle_beta   90.00
_cell.angle_gamma   90.00
#
_symmetry.space_group_name_H-M   'P 1'
#
loop_
_entity.id
_entity.type
_entity.pdbx_description
1 polymer ?
#
loop_
_entity_poly.entity_id
_entity_poly.type
_entity_poly.pdbx_seq_one_letter_code
_entity_poly.pdbx_strand_id
1 'polypeptide(L)'
;MSHPQALRQTKCTREKNFKWLSELEVDDQAKAAKCLSEGQYPENYAVICRKNAGENVGLTLIAESIEDDPTNETTFGIFVK
;
A
#
# COMPACT_ATOMS: atom_id res chain seq x y z
N MET A 1 -1.08 -6.78 -0.77
CA MET A 1 -2.40 -6.37 -1.28
C MET A 1 -2.46 -4.87 -1.45
N SER A 2 -2.97 -4.36 -2.57
CA SER A 2 -3.21 -2.92 -2.76
C SER A 2 -4.05 -2.66 -4.00
N HIS A 3 -4.40 -1.40 -4.23
CA HIS A 3 -5.02 -0.96 -5.48
C HIS A 3 -4.12 -1.29 -6.68
N PRO A 4 -4.68 -1.72 -7.83
CA PRO A 4 -3.90 -2.07 -9.03
C PRO A 4 -2.90 -0.99 -9.47
N GLN A 5 -3.28 0.29 -9.32
CA GLN A 5 -2.41 1.44 -9.61
C GLN A 5 -1.13 1.41 -8.75
N ALA A 6 -1.30 1.26 -7.43
CA ALA A 6 -0.18 1.22 -6.49
C ALA A 6 0.66 -0.04 -6.68
N LEU A 7 0.03 -1.16 -7.04
CA LEU A 7 0.75 -2.38 -7.38
C LEU A 7 1.67 -2.16 -8.58
N ARG A 8 1.17 -1.52 -9.66
CA ARG A 8 1.98 -1.19 -10.82
C ARG A 8 3.12 -0.23 -10.52
N GLN A 9 2.91 0.75 -9.64
CA GLN A 9 3.90 1.77 -9.26
C GLN A 9 5.01 1.28 -8.32
N THR A 10 4.90 0.07 -7.78
CA THR A 10 5.85 -0.49 -6.81
C THR A 10 6.34 -1.88 -7.26
N LYS A 11 6.19 -2.20 -8.54
CA LYS A 11 6.48 -3.51 -9.12
C LYS A 11 7.97 -3.83 -9.05
N CYS A 12 8.84 -2.94 -9.52
CA CYS A 12 10.29 -3.18 -9.55
C CYS A 12 10.87 -3.38 -8.14
N THR A 13 10.44 -2.57 -7.18
CA THR A 13 10.87 -2.67 -5.79
C THR A 13 10.39 -3.96 -5.13
N ARG A 14 9.16 -4.41 -5.39
CA ARG A 14 8.66 -5.70 -4.93
C ARG A 14 9.39 -6.87 -5.56
N GLU A 15 9.61 -6.84 -6.87
CA GLU A 15 10.35 -7.89 -7.56
C GLU A 15 11.82 -7.96 -7.12
N LYS A 16 12.41 -6.89 -6.56
CA LYS A 16 13.76 -6.94 -5.98
C LYS A 16 13.78 -7.43 -4.54
N ASN A 17 12.93 -6.86 -3.68
CA ASN A 17 13.03 -7.03 -2.23
C ASN A 17 12.05 -8.07 -1.68
N PHE A 18 10.98 -8.37 -2.40
CA PHE A 18 9.85 -9.18 -1.92
C PHE A 18 9.40 -10.21 -2.96
N LYS A 19 10.33 -10.91 -3.62
CA LYS A 19 10.02 -11.93 -4.65
C LYS A 19 9.10 -13.06 -4.17
N TRP A 20 9.06 -13.30 -2.86
CA TRP A 20 8.22 -14.33 -2.25
C TRP A 20 6.79 -13.86 -1.96
N LEU A 21 6.47 -12.57 -2.13
CA LEU A 21 5.12 -12.04 -1.91
C LEU A 21 4.29 -12.12 -3.19
N SER A 22 3.08 -12.68 -3.07
CA SER A 22 2.08 -12.64 -4.13
C SER A 22 1.34 -11.31 -4.16
N GLU A 23 1.03 -10.85 -5.37
CA GLU A 23 0.24 -9.66 -5.60
C GLU A 23 -1.25 -9.99 -5.36
N LEU A 24 -1.95 -9.09 -4.66
CA LEU A 24 -3.38 -9.20 -4.41
C LEU A 24 -4.01 -7.84 -4.69
N GLU A 25 -4.82 -7.78 -5.74
CA GLU A 25 -5.56 -6.57 -6.10
C GLU A 25 -6.74 -6.39 -5.15
N VAL A 26 -6.88 -5.18 -4.60
CA VAL A 26 -8.01 -4.79 -3.75
C VAL A 26 -8.52 -3.42 -4.19
N ASP A 27 -9.84 -3.28 -4.30
CA ASP A 27 -10.48 -2.00 -4.62
C ASP A 27 -10.24 -0.95 -3.53
N ASP A 28 -10.17 -1.35 -2.26
CA ASP A 28 -10.07 -0.43 -1.14
C ASP A 28 -8.87 -0.76 -0.23
N GLN A 29 -7.81 0.03 -0.37
CA GLN A 29 -6.58 -0.09 0.43
C GLN A 29 -6.84 0.15 1.92
N ALA A 30 -7.77 1.05 2.28
CA ALA A 30 -8.06 1.39 3.67
C ALA A 30 -8.82 0.25 4.36
N LYS A 31 -9.81 -0.33 3.66
CA LYS A 31 -10.54 -1.51 4.14
C LYS A 31 -9.60 -2.71 4.30
N ALA A 32 -8.74 -2.95 3.33
CA ALA A 32 -7.72 -3.99 3.38
C ALA A 32 -6.78 -3.82 4.59
N ALA A 33 -6.28 -2.59 4.81
CA ALA A 33 -5.43 -2.27 5.96
C ALA A 33 -6.15 -2.50 7.29
N LYS A 34 -7.41 -2.08 7.40
CA LYS A 34 -8.23 -2.31 8.60
C LYS A 34 -8.44 -3.80 8.87
N CYS A 35 -8.85 -4.58 7.87
CA CYS A 35 -9.04 -6.02 8.03
C CYS A 35 -7.75 -6.74 8.48
N LEU A 36 -6.60 -6.29 7.97
CA LEU A 36 -5.30 -6.84 8.35
C LEU A 36 -4.95 -6.50 9.81
N SER A 37 -5.26 -5.29 10.27
CA SER A 37 -5.13 -4.92 11.68
C SER A 37 -6.11 -5.66 12.59
N GLU A 38 -7.33 -5.95 12.12
CA GLU A 38 -8.34 -6.69 12.88
C GLU A 38 -8.05 -8.20 12.94
N GLY A 39 -6.95 -8.67 12.33
CA GLY A 39 -6.57 -10.08 12.30
C GLY A 39 -7.46 -10.95 11.40
N GLN A 40 -8.21 -10.32 10.48
CA GLN A 40 -9.02 -11.04 9.49
C GLN A 40 -8.16 -11.68 8.38
N TYR A 41 -6.90 -11.25 8.25
CA TYR A 41 -5.90 -11.86 7.39
C TYR A 41 -4.78 -12.47 8.22
N PRO A 42 -4.18 -13.59 7.77
CA PRO A 42 -3.03 -14.15 8.44
C PRO A 42 -1.83 -13.20 8.37
N GLU A 43 -0.92 -13.35 9.33
CA GLU A 43 0.27 -12.51 9.54
C GLU A 43 1.26 -12.46 8.36
N ASN A 44 1.12 -13.38 7.39
CA ASN A 44 1.91 -13.40 6.17
C ASN A 44 1.40 -12.41 5.08
N TYR A 45 0.37 -11.62 5.38
CA TYR A 45 -0.14 -10.60 4.48
C TYR A 45 0.43 -9.21 4.81
N ALA A 46 0.63 -8.41 3.77
CA ALA A 46 1.00 -7.01 3.87
C ALA A 46 0.14 -6.15 2.93
N VAL A 47 -0.15 -4.92 3.33
CA VAL A 47 -0.89 -3.93 2.55
C VAL A 47 0.02 -2.78 2.15
N ILE A 48 -0.08 -2.32 0.90
CA ILE A 48 0.60 -1.10 0.46
C ILE A 48 -0.41 0.03 0.60
N CYS A 49 -0.11 0.99 1.47
CA CYS A 49 -0.93 2.16 1.74
C CYS A 49 -0.03 3.34 2.17
N ARG A 50 -0.63 4.54 2.31
CA ARG A 50 0.11 5.69 2.87
C ARG A 50 0.49 5.41 4.32
N LYS A 51 1.67 5.87 4.73
CA LYS A 51 2.21 5.71 6.10
C LYS A 51 1.18 6.08 7.17
N ASN A 52 0.60 7.28 7.08
CA ASN A 52 -0.43 7.76 8.01
C ASN A 52 -1.67 6.85 8.07
N ALA A 53 -2.08 6.24 6.95
CA ALA A 53 -3.25 5.37 6.93
C ALA A 53 -2.98 4.06 7.69
N GLY A 54 -1.79 3.48 7.49
CA GLY A 54 -1.35 2.28 8.21
C GLY A 54 -1.18 2.54 9.72
N GLU A 55 -0.53 3.64 10.08
CA GLU A 55 -0.34 4.02 11.50
C GLU A 55 -1.68 4.27 12.20
N ASN A 56 -2.64 4.91 11.52
CA ASN A 56 -3.96 5.19 12.08
C ASN A 56 -4.79 3.93 12.35
N VAL A 57 -4.52 2.84 11.63
CA VAL A 57 -5.13 1.53 11.92
C VAL A 57 -4.25 0.64 12.79
N GLY A 58 -3.09 1.12 13.29
CA GLY A 58 -2.21 0.34 14.15
C GLY A 58 -1.40 -0.75 13.44
N LEU A 59 -1.18 -0.62 12.13
CA LEU A 59 -0.32 -1.54 11.39
C LEU A 59 1.17 -1.24 11.60
N THR A 60 1.98 -2.29 11.58
CA THR A 60 3.44 -2.19 11.61
C THR A 60 3.98 -1.79 10.25
N LEU A 61 4.82 -0.75 10.21
CA LEU A 61 5.54 -0.35 9.00
C LEU A 61 6.67 -1.34 8.71
N ILE A 62 6.61 -2.02 7.56
CA ILE A 62 7.63 -2.98 7.11
C ILE A 62 8.68 -2.31 6.21
N ALA A 63 8.23 -1.41 5.34
CA ALA A 63 9.08 -0.65 4.42
C ALA A 63 8.40 0.68 4.06
N GLU A 64 9.19 1.73 3.89
CA GLU A 64 8.75 3.04 3.39
C GLU A 64 9.40 3.36 2.04
N SER A 65 8.78 4.27 1.28
CA SER A 65 9.25 4.71 -0.05
C SER A 65 9.56 3.57 -1.02
N ILE A 66 8.65 2.61 -1.13
CA ILE A 66 8.79 1.45 -2.03
C ILE A 66 8.35 1.73 -3.48
N GLU A 67 8.03 2.98 -3.80
CA GLU A 67 7.70 3.42 -5.16
C GLU A 67 8.86 3.22 -6.13
N ASP A 68 8.53 2.77 -7.34
CA ASP A 68 9.52 2.57 -8.41
C ASP A 68 10.05 3.90 -8.94
N ASP A 69 9.20 4.94 -8.92
CA ASP A 69 9.54 6.29 -9.34
C ASP A 69 9.38 7.26 -8.15
N PRO A 70 10.49 7.79 -7.60
CA PRO A 70 10.45 8.71 -6.46
C PRO A 70 10.01 10.13 -6.84
N THR A 71 9.79 10.40 -8.14
CA THR A 71 9.28 11.68 -8.65
C THR A 71 7.78 11.62 -8.93
N ASN A 72 7.10 10.57 -8.48
CA ASN A 72 5.68 10.35 -8.68
C ASN A 72 4.85 11.32 -7.82
N GLU A 73 4.66 12.53 -8.35
CA GLU A 73 3.89 13.60 -7.72
C GLU A 73 2.43 13.57 -8.19
N THR A 74 1.48 13.74 -7.25
CA THR A 74 0.05 13.88 -7.58
C THR A 74 -0.38 15.32 -7.41
N THR A 75 -0.77 15.96 -8.49
CA THR A 75 -1.34 17.32 -8.47
C THR A 75 -2.78 17.30 -7.97
N PHE A 76 -3.05 18.00 -6.88
CA PHE A 76 -4.41 18.21 -6.36
C PHE A 76 -4.92 19.61 -6.74
N GLY A 77 -6.08 19.69 -7.39
CA GLY A 77 -6.79 20.95 -7.63
C GLY A 77 -7.88 21.16 -6.58
N ILE A 78 -7.78 22.25 -5.81
CA ILE A 78 -8.85 22.67 -4.89
C ILE A 78 -9.72 23.67 -5.63
N PHE A 79 -10.96 23.29 -5.92
CA PHE A 79 -11.96 24.19 -6.50
C PHE A 79 -12.79 24.81 -5.38
N VAL A 80 -12.61 26.11 -5.18
CA VAL A 80 -13.45 26.95 -4.32
C VAL A 80 -14.48 27.66 -5.20
N LYS A 81 -15.75 27.64 -4.76
CA LYS A 81 -16.88 28.25 -5.45
C LYS A 81 -17.07 29.69 -5.03
#